data_AF-A0A482ZMN2-F1
#
_entry.id   AF-A0A482ZMN2-F1
#
_cell.length_a   1.000
_cell.length_b   1.000
_cell.length_c   1.000
_cell.angle_alpha   90.00
_cell.angle_beta   90.00
_cell.angle_gamma   90.00
#
_symmetry.space_group_name_H-M   'P 1'
#
loop_
_entity.id
_entity.type
_entity.pdbx_description
1 polymer ?
#
loop_
_entity_poly.entity_id
_entity_poly.type
_entity_poly.pdbx_seq_one_letter_code
_entity_poly.pdbx_strand_id
1 'polypeptide(L)' 'MADLQAAAAAKNLLQLLNNKNALHTFKIELMCIVDSNNKGMYVSRNMKGGLMLPNCRLLHLAKKVFGWWYLRQYR' A
#
# COMPACT_ATOMS: atom_id res chain seq x y z
N MET A 1 -1.71 -3.04 1.52
CA MET A 1 -2.92 -3.77 1.98
C MET A 1 -4.21 -3.07 1.56
N ALA A 2 -4.56 -1.91 2.11
CA ALA A 2 -5.86 -1.25 1.84
C ALA A 2 -6.15 -1.04 0.34
N ASP A 3 -5.21 -0.44 -0.41
CA ASP A 3 -5.41 -0.17 -1.84
C ASP A 3 -5.57 -1.45 -2.67
N LEU A 4 -4.86 -2.52 -2.30
CA LEU A 4 -4.96 -3.82 -2.97
C LEU A 4 -6.33 -4.47 -2.71
N GLN A 5 -6.84 -4.35 -1.48
CA GLN A 5 -8.19 -4.80 -1.13
C GLN A 5 -9.26 -4.00 -1.88
N ALA A 6 -9.13 -2.67 -1.89
CA ALA A 6 -10.06 -1.79 -2.59
C ALA A 6 -10.12 -2.10 -4.09
N ALA A 7 -8.96 -2.32 -4.73
CA ALA A 7 -8.90 -2.68 -6.15
C ALA A 7 -9.54 -4.04 -6.46
N ALA A 8 -9.30 -5.06 -5.63
CA ALA A 8 -9.94 -6.37 -5.80
C ALA A 8 -11.46 -6.29 -5.58
N ALA A 9 -11.91 -5.55 -4.56
CA ALA A 9 -13.33 -5.33 -4.29
C ALA A 9 -14.02 -4.61 -5.46
N ALA A 10 -13.43 -3.54 -5.99
CA ALA A 10 -13.97 -2.81 -7.14
C ALA A 10 -14.11 -3.71 -8.38
N LYS A 11 -13.09 -4.54 -8.68
CA LYS A 11 -13.14 -5.49 -9.80
C LYS A 11 -14.24 -6.54 -9.63
N ASN A 12 -14.36 -7.10 -8.43
CA ASN A 12 -15.39 -8.08 -8.12
C ASN A 12 -16.80 -7.49 -8.24
N LEU A 13 -17.00 -6.26 -7.77
CA LEU A 13 -18.28 -5.58 -7.89
C LEU A 13 -18.66 -5.36 -9.36
N LEU A 14 -17.72 -4.93 -10.21
CA LEU A 14 -17.96 -4.81 -11.65
C LEU A 14 -18.29 -6.16 -12.32
N GLN A 15 -17.70 -7.27 -11.86
CA GLN A 15 -18.04 -8.60 -12.37
C GLN A 15 -19.46 -9.01 -11.98
N LEU A 16 -19.85 -8.79 -10.73
CA LEU A 16 -21.21 -9.09 -10.26
C LEU A 16 -22.25 -8.29 -11.04
N LEU A 17 -22.01 -7.00 -11.30
CA LEU A 17 -22.90 -6.18 -12.13
C LEU A 17 -23.04 -6.71 -13.57
N ASN A 18 -22.04 -7.44 -14.06
CA ASN A 18 -22.06 -8.08 -15.38
C ASN A 18 -22.55 -9.54 -15.34
N ASN A 19 -23.19 -9.98 -14.24
CA ASN A 19 -23.62 -11.36 -14.01
C ASN A 19 -22.48 -12.39 -14.13
N LYS A 20 -21.24 -12.00 -13.76
CA LYS A 20 -20.06 -12.87 -13.72
C LYS A 20 -19.68 -13.18 -12.27
N ASN A 21 -18.95 -14.27 -12.06
CA ASN A 21 -18.46 -14.66 -10.74
C ASN A 21 -17.34 -13.71 -10.25
N ALA A 22 -17.44 -13.25 -8.99
CA ALA A 22 -16.45 -12.42 -8.32
C ALA A 22 -15.33 -13.27 -7.69
N LEU A 23 -14.26 -13.49 -8.44
CA LEU A 23 -13.14 -14.36 -8.01
C LEU A 23 -11.81 -13.61 -7.84
N HIS A 24 -11.78 -12.30 -8.03
CA HIS A 24 -10.54 -11.54 -7.86
C HIS A 24 -10.13 -11.50 -6.40
N THR A 25 -8.94 -12.03 -6.13
CA THR A 25 -8.26 -11.91 -4.85
C THR A 25 -7.16 -10.85 -4.94
N PHE A 26 -6.68 -10.39 -3.79
CA PHE A 26 -5.57 -9.46 -3.69
C PHE A 26 -4.34 -10.13 -3.09
N LYS A 27 -3.17 -9.59 -3.41
CA LYS A 27 -1.91 -10.07 -2.84
C LYS A 27 -1.78 -9.58 -1.39
N ILE A 28 -1.54 -10.51 -0.46
CA ILE A 28 -1.31 -10.19 0.95
C ILE A 28 0.12 -9.66 1.11
N GLU A 29 0.27 -8.35 1.02
CA GLU A 29 1.53 -7.65 1.26
C GLU A 29 1.34 -6.31 1.98
N LEU A 30 2.28 -6.04 2.89
CA LEU A 30 2.42 -4.81 3.62
C LEU A 30 3.68 -4.10 3.13
N MET A 31 3.55 -2.80 2.88
CA MET A 31 4.68 -1.89 2.76
C MET A 31 4.35 -0.67 3.63
N CYS A 32 5.24 -0.29 4.52
CA CYS A 32 5.06 0.92 5.32
C CYS A 32 6.39 1.65 5.53
N ILE A 33 6.29 2.97 5.64
CA ILE A 33 7.35 3.83 6.13
C ILE A 33 6.90 4.33 7.49
N VAL A 34 7.62 3.93 8.53
CA VAL A 34 7.45 4.44 9.90
C VAL A 34 8.34 5.68 10.02
N ASP A 35 7.75 6.83 10.31
CA ASP A 35 8.45 8.11 10.37
C ASP A 35 8.59 8.58 11.82
N SER A 36 9.81 8.91 12.23
CA SER A 36 10.16 9.44 13.55
C SER A 36 10.50 10.94 13.49
N ASN A 37 9.93 11.67 12.54
CA ASN A 37 10.04 13.12 12.33
C ASN A 37 11.41 13.62 11.81
N ASN A 38 12.52 12.91 12.09
CA ASN A 38 13.84 13.23 11.54
C ASN A 38 14.45 12.12 10.68
N LYS A 39 13.92 10.90 10.77
CA LYS A 39 14.36 9.69 10.08
C LYS A 39 13.13 8.82 9.84
N GLY A 40 13.19 8.01 8.80
CA GLY A 40 12.16 7.01 8.53
C GLY A 40 12.75 5.61 8.46
N MET A 41 11.89 4.62 8.58
CA MET A 41 12.20 3.21 8.50
C MET A 41 11.24 2.52 7.54
N TYR A 42 11.76 1.74 6.61
CA TYR A 42 10.94 0.99 5.68
C TYR A 42 10.75 -0.43 6.18
N VAL A 43 9.50 -0.87 6.21
CA VAL A 43 9.13 -2.23 6.58
C VAL A 43 8.27 -2.79 5.46
N SER A 44 8.66 -3.95 4.95
CA SER A 44 7.82 -4.75 4.08
C SER A 44 7.58 -6.13 4.67
N ARG A 45 6.37 -6.65 4.48
CA ARG A 45 5.99 -8.00 4.90
C ARG A 45 5.17 -8.64 3.78
N ASN A 46 5.45 -9.90 3.52
CA ASN A 46 4.64 -10.77 2.67
C ASN A 46 4.53 -12.15 3.33
N MET A 47 3.82 -13.07 2.68
CA MET A 47 3.65 -14.44 3.20
C MET A 47 4.97 -15.24 3.28
N LYS A 48 6.03 -14.80 2.59
CA LYS A 48 7.33 -15.48 2.54
C LYS A 48 8.33 -14.92 3.55
N GLY A 49 8.05 -13.77 4.16
CA GLY A 49 8.96 -13.13 5.10
C GLY A 49 8.78 -11.61 5.20
N GLY A 50 9.76 -10.94 5.79
CA GLY A 50 9.76 -9.49 5.95
C GLY A 50 11.15 -8.89 5.80
N LEU A 51 11.18 -7.64 5.36
CA LEU A 51 12.38 -6.81 5.29
C LEU A 51 12.15 -5.56 6.12
N MET A 52 13.16 -5.19 6.91
CA MET A 52 13.19 -3.95 7.67
C MET A 52 14.52 -3.26 7.39
N LEU A 53 14.45 -2.09 6.75
CA LEU A 53 15.63 -1.28 6.48
C LEU A 53 15.96 -0.41 7.70
N PRO A 54 17.23 -0.06 7.92
CA PRO A 54 17.62 0.81 9.04
C PRO A 54 17.03 2.22 8.90
N ASN A 55 17.04 2.95 10.02
CA ASN A 55 16.52 4.31 10.10
C ASN A 55 17.39 5.29 9.30
N CYS A 56 16.83 5.86 8.23
CA CYS A 56 17.53 6.78 7.32
C CYS A 56 16.72 8.06 7.10
N ARG A 57 17.42 9.21 6.95
CA ARG A 57 16.78 10.50 6.65
C ARG A 57 16.05 10.50 5.30
N LEU A 58 16.54 9.72 4.34
CA LEU A 58 15.92 9.57 3.03
C LEU A 58 14.47 9.05 3.11
N LEU A 59 14.19 8.16 4.06
CA LEU A 59 12.85 7.58 4.22
C LEU A 59 11.86 8.57 4.82
N HIS A 60 12.31 9.52 5.65
CA HIS A 60 11.49 10.64 6.11
C HIS A 60 11.04 11.52 4.92
N LEU A 61 11.98 11.87 4.04
CA LEU A 61 11.67 12.63 2.83
C LEU A 61 10.74 11.85 1.90
N ALA A 62 11.01 10.56 1.70
CA ALA A 62 10.16 9.68 0.89
C ALA A 62 8.71 9.65 1.41
N LYS A 63 8.51 9.61 2.73
CA LYS A 63 7.18 9.66 3.35
C LYS A 63 6.43 10.96 3.03
N LYS A 64 7.11 12.11 3.12
CA LYS A 64 6.53 13.42 2.78
C LYS A 64 6.14 13.51 1.31
N VAL A 65 7.05 13.10 0.41
CA VAL A 65 6.79 13.10 -1.04
C VAL A 65 5.63 12.16 -1.39
N PHE A 66 5.61 10.95 -0.80
CA PHE A 66 4.53 9.99 -0.99
C PHE A 66 3.18 10.58 -0.56
N GLY A 67 3.09 11.21 0.61
CA GLY A 67 1.84 11.81 1.08
C GLY A 67 1.32 12.92 0.16
N TRP A 68 2.21 13.81 -0.29
CA TRP A 68 1.85 14.87 -1.24
C TRP A 68 1.36 14.30 -2.58
N TRP A 69 2.10 13.34 -3.16
CA TRP A 69 1.75 12.72 -4.44
C TRP A 69 0.46 11.90 -4.36
N TYR A 70 0.26 11.16 -3.26
CA TYR A 70 -0.93 10.33 -3.05
C TYR A 70 -2.19 11.19 -2.88
N LEU A 71 -2.14 12.22 -2.03
CA LEU A 71 -3.29 13.09 -1.79
C LEU A 71 -3.67 13.94 -3.00
N ARG A 72 -2.72 14.26 -3.88
CA ARG A 72 -2.98 15.00 -5.13
C ARG A 72 -3.98 14.30 -6.06
N GLN A 73 -4.20 12.99 -5.91
CA GLN A 73 -5.16 12.25 -6.72
C GLN A 73 -6.59 12.33 -6.16
N TYR A 74 -6.74 12.75 -4.91
CA TYR A 74 -8.03 12.81 -4.20
C TYR A 74 -8.48 14.25 -3.89
N ARG A 75 -7.61 15.24 -4.15
CA ARG A 75 -7.89 16.67 -4.04
C ARG A 75 -7.94 17.26 -5.44
#